data_AF-A0A2T7U9I4-F1
#
_entry.id   AF-A0A2T7U9I4-F1
#
_cell.length_a   1.000
_cell.length_b   1.000
_cell.length_c   1.000
_cell.angle_alpha   90.00
_cell.angle_beta   90.00
_cell.angle_gamma   90.00
#
_symmetry.space_group_name_H-M   'P 1'
#
loop_
_entity.id
_entity.type
_entity.pdbx_description
1 polymer ?
#
loop_
_entity_poly.entity_id
_entity_poly.type
_entity_poly.pdbx_seq_one_letter_code
_entity_poly.pdbx_strand_id
1 'polypeptide(L)' 'MAQVFANPQTQHRQMVVELPHRSGQTVRLVRSPLNFSASPVTHQAPPRLGEHSLQALREELGLSDAQVAGLVARGVV' A
#
# COMPACT_ATOMS: atom_id res chain seq x y z
N MET A 1 -19.52 13.28 5.05
CA MET A 1 -18.85 11.98 4.75
C MET A 1 -19.62 10.77 5.28
N ALA A 2 -20.14 10.75 6.53
CA ALA A 2 -20.83 9.58 7.09
C ALA A 2 -22.02 9.06 6.24
N GLN A 3 -22.82 9.95 5.65
CA GLN A 3 -23.94 9.59 4.77
C GLN A 3 -23.52 8.83 3.51
N VAL A 4 -22.32 9.07 2.98
CA VAL A 4 -21.81 8.36 1.80
C VAL A 4 -21.55 6.90 2.13
N PHE A 5 -20.98 6.60 3.29
CA PHE A 5 -20.69 5.22 3.70
C PHE A 5 -21.90 4.45 4.22
N ALA A 6 -22.94 5.17 4.67
CA ALA A 6 -24.22 4.60 5.05
C ALA A 6 -25.14 4.33 3.84
N ASN A 7 -24.74 4.73 2.63
CA ASN A 7 -25.56 4.53 1.45
C ASN A 7 -25.69 3.03 1.12
N PRO A 8 -26.91 2.53 0.80
CA PRO A 8 -27.11 1.11 0.50
C PRO A 8 -26.24 0.59 -0.64
N GLN A 9 -25.97 1.39 -1.68
CA GLN A 9 -25.08 0.98 -2.78
C GLN A 9 -23.63 0.87 -2.33
N THR A 10 -23.14 1.80 -1.51
CA THR A 10 -21.74 1.71 -1.03
C THR A 10 -21.53 0.51 -0.13
N GLN A 11 -22.54 0.14 0.66
CA GLN A 11 -22.50 -1.06 1.50
C GLN A 11 -22.62 -2.34 0.66
N HIS A 12 -23.59 -2.40 -0.25
CA HIS A 12 -23.78 -3.53 -1.16
C HIS A 12 -22.52 -3.84 -1.99
N ARG A 13 -21.81 -2.80 -2.41
CA ARG A 13 -20.56 -2.92 -3.16
C ARG A 13 -19.31 -3.03 -2.30
N GLN A 14 -19.45 -3.02 -0.97
CA GLN A 14 -18.35 -3.10 -0.01
C GLN A 14 -17.27 -2.04 -0.28
N MET A 15 -17.69 -0.79 -0.52
CA MET A 15 -16.82 0.29 -1.00
C MET A 15 -15.73 0.72 0.00
N VAL A 16 -15.81 0.28 1.26
CA VAL A 16 -14.80 0.54 2.28
C VAL A 16 -14.14 -0.78 2.67
N VAL A 17 -12.82 -0.80 2.65
CA VAL A 17 -12.00 -1.94 3.10
C VAL A 17 -11.17 -1.53 4.30
N GLU A 18 -10.99 -2.48 5.22
CA GLU A 18 -10.13 -2.36 6.38
C GLU A 18 -8.89 -3.20 6.15
N LEU A 19 -7.72 -2.56 6.18
CA LEU A 19 -6.45 -3.20 5.86
C LEU A 19 -5.46 -3.00 7.02
N PRO A 20 -4.75 -4.06 7.44
CA PRO A 20 -3.68 -3.92 8.40
C PRO A 20 -2.53 -3.13 7.76
N HIS A 21 -2.09 -2.09 8.45
CA HIS A 21 -0.98 -1.23 8.03
C HIS A 21 0.27 -1.56 8.84
N ARG A 22 1.44 -1.37 8.22
CA ARG A 22 2.75 -1.67 8.81
C ARG A 22 3.13 -0.80 10.01
N SER A 23 2.36 0.26 10.29
CA SER A 23 2.46 1.00 11.56
C SER A 23 1.85 0.26 12.76
N GLY A 24 1.19 -0.89 12.53
CA GLY A 24 0.43 -1.62 13.56
C GLY A 24 -1.03 -1.16 13.69
N GLN A 25 -1.47 -0.21 12.88
CA GLN A 25 -2.85 0.26 12.84
C GLN A 25 -3.66 -0.43 11.73
N THR A 26 -4.99 -0.44 11.87
CA THR A 26 -5.89 -0.77 10.75
C THR A 26 -6.36 0.51 10.08
N VAL A 27 -6.21 0.60 8.76
CA VAL A 27 -6.65 1.76 7.98
C VAL A 27 -7.90 1.44 7.17
N ARG A 28 -8.81 2.42 7.07
CA ARG A 28 -10.03 2.35 6.26
C ARG A 28 -9.79 3.07 4.94
N LEU A 29 -9.89 2.35 3.83
CA LEU A 29 -9.69 2.87 2.48
C LEU A 29 -10.94 2.69 1.63
N VAL A 30 -11.11 3.59 0.65
CA VAL A 30 -12.11 3.40 -0.41
C VAL A 30 -11.51 2.45 -1.45
N ARG A 31 -12.21 1.35 -1.74
CA ARG A 31 -11.76 0.38 -2.75
C ARG A 31 -12.10 0.82 -4.18
N SER A 32 -11.49 0.15 -5.16
CA SER A 32 -11.86 0.32 -6.57
C SER A 32 -13.36 0.04 -6.76
N PRO A 33 -14.11 0.91 -7.48
CA PRO A 33 -15.53 0.67 -7.75
C PRO A 33 -15.74 -0.44 -8.79
N LEU A 34 -14.71 -0.84 -9.52
CA LEU A 34 -14.77 -1.85 -10.57
C LEU A 34 -14.55 -3.26 -10.00
N ASN A 35 -15.50 -4.16 -10.24
CA ASN A 35 -15.42 -5.57 -9.84
C ASN A 35 -15.13 -6.41 -11.08
N PHE A 36 -13.90 -6.91 -11.20
CA PHE A 36 -13.50 -7.82 -12.27
C PHE A 36 -13.54 -9.27 -11.75
N SER A 37 -14.40 -10.10 -12.33
CA SER A 37 -14.59 -11.49 -11.89
C SER A 37 -13.40 -12.39 -12.22
N ALA A 38 -12.77 -12.19 -13.37
CA ALA A 38 -11.61 -12.97 -13.82
C ALA A 38 -10.27 -12.44 -13.28
N SER A 39 -10.21 -11.18 -12.85
CA SER A 39 -8.98 -10.52 -12.37
C SER A 39 -9.28 -9.59 -11.18
N PRO A 40 -9.59 -10.14 -9.99
CA PRO A 40 -9.96 -9.33 -8.83
C PRO A 40 -8.86 -8.32 -8.46
N VAL A 41 -9.26 -7.08 -8.21
CA VAL A 41 -8.32 -6.03 -7.77
C VAL A 41 -7.94 -6.28 -6.31
N THR A 42 -6.65 -6.41 -6.04
CA THR A 42 -6.11 -6.52 -4.69
C THR A 42 -5.83 -5.14 -4.09
N HIS A 43 -5.97 -5.02 -2.77
CA HIS A 43 -5.73 -3.78 -2.05
C HIS A 43 -4.75 -4.04 -0.92
N GLN A 44 -3.78 -3.15 -0.78
CA GLN A 44 -2.79 -3.18 0.29
C GLN A 44 -2.81 -1.81 0.97
N ALA A 45 -2.48 -1.79 2.27
CA ALA A 45 -2.34 -0.54 2.97
C ALA A 45 -1.19 0.29 2.35
N PRO A 46 -1.26 1.63 2.39
CA PRO A 46 -0.17 2.47 1.89
C PRO A 46 1.17 2.09 2.56
N PRO A 47 2.30 2.17 1.86
CA PRO A 47 3.59 1.88 2.47
C PRO A 47 3.98 2.99 3.46
N ARG A 48 4.81 2.64 4.44
CA ARG A 48 5.51 3.65 5.24
C ARG A 48 6.56 4.38 4.40
N LEU A 49 6.96 5.56 4.88
CA LEU A 49 8.13 6.24 4.33
C LEU A 49 9.33 5.29 4.37
N GLY A 50 9.93 5.05 3.20
CA GLY A 50 11.11 4.21 3.03
C GLY A 50 10.88 2.69 3.05
N GLU A 51 9.63 2.21 3.13
CA GLU A 51 9.34 0.77 3.34
C GLU A 51 10.00 -0.15 2.30
N HIS A 52 10.04 0.29 1.04
CA HIS A 52 10.59 -0.50 -0.07
C HIS A 52 11.89 0.06 -0.64
N SER A 53 12.49 1.10 -0.03
CA SER A 53 13.68 1.77 -0.60
C SER A 53 14.83 0.80 -0.83
N LEU A 54 15.15 -0.04 0.17
CA LEU A 54 16.25 -1.00 0.06
C LEU A 54 15.95 -2.13 -0.94
N GLN A 55 14.69 -2.54 -1.04
CA GLN A 55 14.26 -3.56 -2.00
C GLN A 55 14.41 -3.02 -3.42
N ALA A 56 13.90 -1.83 -3.71
CA ALA A 56 14.00 -1.20 -5.03
C ALA A 56 15.46 -0.98 -5.45
N LEU A 57 16.33 -0.52 -4.53
CA LEU A 57 17.76 -0.36 -4.81
C LEU A 57 18.44 -1.66 -5.21
N ARG A 58 18.06 -2.79 -4.60
CA ARG A 58 18.64 -4.11 -4.91
C ARG A 58 18.03 -4.74 -6.16
N GLU A 59 16.70 -4.82 -6.19
CA GLU A 59 15.96 -5.62 -7.18
C GLU A 59 15.75 -4.87 -8.48
N GLU A 60 15.44 -3.56 -8.42
CA GLU A 60 15.17 -2.76 -9.61
C GLU A 60 16.43 -2.09 -10.14
N LEU A 61 17.32 -1.61 -9.24
CA LEU A 61 18.55 -0.91 -9.61
C LEU A 61 19.80 -1.81 -9.57
N GLY A 62 19.68 -3.07 -9.13
CA GLY A 62 20.77 -4.04 -9.18
C GLY A 62 21.96 -3.72 -8.27
N LEU A 63 21.79 -2.86 -7.26
CA LEU A 63 22.88 -2.47 -6.38
C LEU A 63 23.24 -3.61 -5.42
N SER A 64 24.54 -3.84 -5.26
CA SER A 64 25.06 -4.75 -4.24
C SER A 64 24.77 -4.25 -2.82
N ASP A 65 24.76 -5.16 -1.85
CA ASP A 65 24.59 -4.81 -0.44
C ASP A 65 25.61 -3.78 0.05
N ALA A 66 26.86 -3.84 -0.45
CA ALA A 66 27.89 -2.87 -0.10
C ALA A 66 27.56 -1.45 -0.61
N GLN A 67 27.04 -1.34 -1.83
CA GLN A 67 26.62 -0.05 -2.40
C GLN A 67 25.42 0.53 -1.65
N VAL A 68 24.42 -0.31 -1.35
CA VAL A 68 23.23 0.10 -0.59
C VAL A 68 23.62 0.56 0.81
N ALA A 69 24.45 -0.21 1.52
CA ALA A 69 24.96 0.19 2.84
C ALA A 69 25.71 1.53 2.79
N GLY A 70 26.50 1.77 1.74
CA GLY A 70 27.18 3.05 1.54
C GLY A 70 26.22 4.23 1.35
N LEU A 71 25.08 4.03 0.68
CA LEU A 71 24.07 5.08 0.51
C LEU A 71 23.36 5.41 1.83
N VAL A 72 22.99 4.38 2.60
CA VAL A 72 22.39 4.54 3.93
C VAL A 72 23.35 5.26 4.88
N ALA A 73 24.64 4.87 4.90
CA ALA A 73 25.64 5.49 5.76
C ALA A 73 25.86 6.98 5.45
N ARG A 74 25.62 7.41 4.20
CA ARG A 74 25.68 8.82 3.78
C ARG A 74 24.38 9.60 3.98
N GLY A 75 23.31 8.95 4.44
CA GLY A 75 21.98 9.57 4.59
C GLY A 75 21.34 9.97 3.26
N VAL A 76 21.72 9.33 2.16
CA VAL A 76 21.12 9.56 0.83
C VAL A 76 19.73 8.92 0.73
N VAL A 77 19.53 7.83 1.49
CA VAL A 77 18.31 7.02 1.54
C VAL A 77 18.01 6.62 2.97
#